data_AF-A0A2G5EKA8-F1
#
_entry.id   AF-A0A2G5EKA8-F1
#
_cell.length_a   1.000
_cell.length_b   1.000
_cell.length_c   1.000
_cell.angle_alpha   90.00
_cell.angle_beta   90.00
_cell.angle_gamma   90.00
#
_symmetry.space_group_name_H-M   'P 1'
#
loop_
_entity.id
_entity.type
_entity.pdbx_description
1 polymer ?
#
loop_
_entity_poly.entity_id
_entity_poly.type
_entity_poly.pdbx_seq_one_letter_code
_entity_poly.pdbx_strand_id
1 'polypeptide(L)'
;MQSSALFINPTLNFPQKISYFPPTNPHLLQNLPFRPRLASSSSSISTKFQSKMFSSNSGDGFQTLLDYIGKEGEDVGDDLVVLIAHLQYACKRIAAVVASPFNSVLGKQNKTGGGDSSVGGAERDDPKPLDIVSNEIILSSLRNSGKVAVMASEEDDVPVWITDNGPFVVVTDPLDGSRNIDASIPTGTIFGIYNRLVELDHLPIKEKAQLNSLQSGTRLIAAGYVLYSSATIFCVSFGSGTHAFTLDHTTGDFVLTHPSIKVPSRGQIYSVNDARYFDWPEGLRRYIDTVRQGKGL
;
A
#
# COMPACT_ATOMS: atom_id res chain seq x y z
N MET A 1 27.35 -62.89 11.37
CA MET A 1 27.63 -62.68 12.80
C MET A 1 28.26 -61.30 12.96
N GLN A 2 27.63 -60.50 13.82
CA GLN A 2 28.06 -59.24 14.46
C GLN A 2 28.42 -58.02 13.60
N SER A 3 27.40 -57.18 13.47
CA SER A 3 27.41 -55.73 13.31
C SER A 3 27.84 -55.05 14.63
N SER A 4 28.67 -54.01 14.54
CA SER A 4 28.99 -53.11 15.66
C SER A 4 28.33 -51.76 15.42
N ALA A 5 27.22 -51.51 16.13
CA ALA A 5 26.52 -50.24 16.15
C ALA A 5 27.07 -49.39 17.31
N LEU A 6 27.51 -48.17 16.99
CA LEU A 6 27.79 -47.13 17.98
C LEU A 6 26.49 -46.37 18.26
N PHE A 7 26.01 -46.49 19.49
CA PHE A 7 24.89 -45.73 20.04
C PHE A 7 25.33 -44.30 20.36
N ILE A 8 24.57 -43.30 19.88
CA ILE A 8 24.60 -41.93 20.41
C ILE A 8 23.16 -41.56 20.79
N ASN A 9 22.98 -41.22 22.07
CA ASN A 9 21.74 -40.76 22.70
C ASN A 9 21.17 -39.48 22.06
N PRO A 10 19.86 -39.39 21.78
CA PRO A 10 19.20 -38.13 21.50
C PRO A 10 18.40 -37.69 22.72
N THR A 11 18.99 -36.89 23.60
CA THR A 11 18.22 -36.11 24.59
C THR A 11 18.71 -34.68 24.61
N LEU A 12 18.20 -33.88 23.69
CA LEU A 12 18.19 -32.42 23.79
C LEU A 12 16.72 -31.99 23.76
N ASN A 13 16.20 -31.73 24.96
CA ASN A 13 14.88 -31.17 25.21
C ASN A 13 14.78 -29.77 24.61
N PHE A 14 13.95 -29.60 23.58
CA PHE A 14 13.42 -28.30 23.20
C PHE A 14 12.14 -28.02 24.01
N PRO A 15 11.98 -26.84 24.63
CA PRO A 15 10.77 -26.52 25.38
C PRO A 15 9.57 -26.37 24.43
N GLN A 16 8.47 -27.07 24.73
CA GLN A 16 7.20 -26.94 24.03
C GLN A 16 6.64 -25.52 24.22
N LYS A 17 6.40 -24.80 23.11
CA LYS A 17 5.61 -23.56 23.12
C LYS A 17 4.17 -23.90 23.49
N ILE A 18 3.75 -23.49 24.69
CA ILE A 18 2.34 -23.49 25.11
C ILE A 18 1.64 -22.38 24.34
N SER A 19 0.75 -22.74 23.42
CA SER A 19 -0.17 -21.83 22.74
C SER A 19 -1.33 -21.48 23.69
N TYR A 20 -1.29 -20.28 24.27
CA TYR A 20 -2.47 -19.70 24.93
C TYR A 20 -3.35 -19.02 23.87
N PHE A 21 -4.43 -19.68 23.47
CA PHE A 21 -5.59 -19.02 22.88
C PHE A 21 -6.54 -18.63 24.01
N PRO A 22 -6.98 -17.35 24.12
CA PRO A 22 -8.01 -16.99 25.08
C PRO A 22 -9.37 -17.54 24.61
N PRO A 23 -10.23 -18.04 25.54
CA PRO A 23 -11.56 -18.51 25.17
C PRO A 23 -12.48 -17.33 24.82
N THR A 24 -13.20 -17.46 23.71
CA THR A 24 -14.32 -16.61 23.32
C THR A 24 -15.52 -16.92 24.22
N ASN A 25 -15.83 -16.01 25.15
CA ASN A 25 -17.10 -16.03 25.89
C ASN A 25 -18.01 -14.92 25.37
N PRO A 26 -19.13 -15.24 24.70
CA PRO A 26 -20.15 -14.27 24.37
C PRO A 26 -21.03 -14.13 25.61
N HIS A 27 -21.06 -12.93 26.21
CA HIS A 27 -22.04 -12.42 27.20
C HIS A 27 -21.29 -11.59 28.24
N LEU A 28 -21.09 -10.30 27.94
CA LEU A 28 -20.95 -9.20 28.89
C LEU A 28 -20.62 -7.95 28.07
N LEU A 29 -21.62 -7.09 27.87
CA LEU A 29 -21.54 -5.63 27.70
C LEU A 29 -22.94 -5.13 27.30
N GLN A 30 -23.86 -5.17 28.27
CA GLN A 30 -25.05 -4.32 28.26
C GLN A 30 -24.79 -3.14 29.21
N ASN A 31 -25.24 -1.96 28.79
CA ASN A 31 -25.38 -0.70 29.53
C ASN A 31 -24.15 0.21 29.62
N LEU A 32 -24.06 1.15 28.68
CA LEU A 32 -23.49 2.48 28.92
C LEU A 32 -24.47 3.55 28.37
N PRO A 33 -24.84 4.58 29.16
CA PRO A 33 -25.83 5.56 28.74
C PRO A 33 -25.23 6.66 27.85
N PHE A 34 -26.04 7.06 26.86
CA PHE A 34 -25.91 8.26 26.04
C PHE A 34 -25.60 9.52 26.88
N ARG A 35 -24.69 10.36 26.42
CA ARG A 35 -24.54 11.75 26.90
C ARG A 35 -24.42 12.74 25.73
N PRO A 36 -25.08 13.92 25.77
CA PRO A 36 -25.23 14.79 24.59
C PRO A 36 -23.99 15.69 24.32
N ARG A 37 -23.85 16.05 23.05
CA ARG A 37 -22.89 17.02 22.48
C ARG A 37 -23.02 18.40 23.13
N LEU A 38 -21.88 18.98 23.53
CA LEU A 38 -21.73 20.40 23.83
C LEU A 38 -21.07 21.10 22.64
N ALA A 39 -21.75 22.11 22.11
CA ALA A 39 -21.23 23.00 21.07
C ALA A 39 -20.31 24.06 21.70
N SER A 40 -19.14 24.29 21.10
CA SER A 40 -18.34 25.48 21.33
C SER A 40 -18.14 26.22 20.01
N SER A 41 -18.58 27.47 20.01
CA SER A 41 -18.39 28.45 18.94
C SER A 41 -17.04 29.15 19.12
N SER A 42 -16.16 29.07 18.11
CA SER A 42 -15.08 30.03 17.93
C SER A 42 -15.02 30.44 16.45
N SER A 43 -15.17 31.73 16.25
CA SER A 43 -15.16 32.45 14.98
C SER A 43 -13.75 32.94 14.62
N SER A 44 -13.55 33.19 13.31
CA SER A 44 -12.42 33.86 12.62
C SER A 44 -11.33 32.91 12.08
N ILE A 45 -10.86 32.96 10.83
CA ILE A 45 -11.07 33.78 9.62
C ILE A 45 -10.88 32.82 8.44
N SER A 46 -11.85 32.71 7.54
CA SER A 46 -11.75 31.83 6.36
C SER A 46 -11.36 32.66 5.14
N THR A 47 -10.14 32.47 4.65
CA THR A 47 -9.72 32.83 3.31
C THR A 47 -10.45 31.91 2.33
N LYS A 48 -11.46 32.44 1.63
CA LYS A 48 -12.22 31.75 0.59
C LYS A 48 -11.28 31.31 -0.54
N PHE A 49 -10.84 30.05 -0.51
CA PHE A 49 -10.47 29.33 -1.72
C PHE A 49 -11.78 28.97 -2.45
N GLN A 50 -12.04 29.65 -3.56
CA GLN A 50 -13.17 29.34 -4.44
C GLN A 50 -12.82 28.09 -5.25
N SER A 51 -13.10 26.91 -4.73
CA SER A 51 -13.17 25.68 -5.52
C SER A 51 -14.50 25.66 -6.29
N LYS A 52 -14.49 26.21 -7.51
CA LYS A 52 -15.60 26.08 -8.44
C LYS A 52 -15.23 25.11 -9.56
N MET A 53 -15.07 23.85 -9.19
CA MET A 53 -15.18 22.71 -10.12
C MET A 53 -15.87 21.61 -9.33
N PHE A 54 -17.15 21.40 -9.62
CA PHE A 54 -17.90 20.15 -9.55
C PHE A 54 -19.36 20.54 -9.81
N SER A 55 -19.73 20.47 -11.08
CA SER A 55 -21.12 20.46 -11.50
C SER A 55 -21.18 19.73 -12.83
N SER A 56 -21.57 18.46 -12.76
CA SER A 56 -22.30 17.83 -13.85
C SER A 56 -23.24 16.80 -13.24
N ASN A 57 -24.46 17.25 -12.93
CA ASN A 57 -25.58 16.37 -12.66
C ASN A 57 -26.09 15.85 -14.02
N SER A 58 -25.75 14.63 -14.40
CA SER A 58 -26.37 13.92 -15.53
C SER A 58 -26.23 12.40 -15.35
N GLY A 59 -27.36 11.71 -15.22
CA GLY A 59 -27.47 10.27 -14.95
C GLY A 59 -27.08 9.33 -16.10
N ASP A 60 -25.95 9.58 -16.76
CA ASP A 60 -25.31 8.68 -17.74
C ASP A 60 -23.78 8.89 -17.82
N GLY A 61 -23.20 9.52 -16.78
CA GLY A 61 -21.79 9.89 -16.73
C GLY A 61 -20.91 8.85 -16.02
N PHE A 62 -19.70 8.65 -16.52
CA PHE A 62 -18.65 7.90 -15.84
C PHE A 62 -18.35 8.51 -14.45
N GLN A 63 -18.35 7.70 -13.40
CA GLN A 63 -18.02 8.14 -12.04
C GLN A 63 -16.50 8.09 -11.84
N THR A 64 -15.87 9.22 -11.51
CA THR A 64 -14.43 9.25 -11.22
C THR A 64 -14.13 8.77 -9.79
N LEU A 65 -12.86 8.46 -9.51
CA LEU A 65 -12.39 8.13 -8.16
C LEU A 65 -12.72 9.23 -7.15
N LEU A 66 -12.55 10.51 -7.51
CA LEU A 66 -12.83 11.62 -6.58
C LEU A 66 -14.33 11.82 -6.34
N ASP A 67 -15.16 11.64 -7.38
CA ASP A 67 -16.62 11.66 -7.22
C ASP A 67 -17.08 10.54 -6.30
N TYR A 68 -16.50 9.34 -6.49
CA TYR A 68 -16.84 8.16 -5.72
C TYR A 68 -16.51 8.29 -4.23
N ILE A 69 -15.36 8.85 -3.86
CA ILE A 69 -14.98 8.98 -2.44
C ILE A 69 -15.56 10.25 -1.79
N GLY A 70 -16.02 11.20 -2.61
CA GLY A 70 -16.65 12.43 -2.15
C GLY A 70 -18.06 12.21 -1.60
N LYS A 71 -18.74 13.33 -1.31
CA LYS A 71 -20.08 13.36 -0.71
C LYS A 71 -21.18 12.74 -1.57
N GLU A 72 -20.87 12.45 -2.83
CA GLU A 72 -21.79 11.83 -3.80
C GLU A 72 -21.63 10.30 -3.85
N GLY A 73 -20.67 9.72 -3.12
CA GLY A 73 -20.45 8.27 -3.05
C GLY A 73 -20.23 7.76 -1.62
N GLU A 74 -19.02 7.29 -1.30
CA GLU A 74 -18.67 6.65 -0.03
C GLU A 74 -18.53 7.65 1.15
N ASP A 75 -18.34 8.96 0.85
CA ASP A 75 -18.15 10.05 1.82
C ASP A 75 -17.12 9.73 2.92
N VAL A 76 -15.88 9.54 2.49
CA VAL A 76 -14.77 9.10 3.38
C VAL A 76 -14.17 10.25 4.23
N GLY A 77 -14.75 11.45 4.14
CA GLY A 77 -14.28 12.66 4.81
C GLY A 77 -13.28 13.49 4.01
N ASP A 78 -13.42 14.82 4.08
CA ASP A 78 -12.71 15.79 3.23
C ASP A 78 -11.16 15.62 3.27
N ASP A 79 -10.58 15.33 4.43
CA ASP A 79 -9.13 15.14 4.58
C ASP A 79 -8.62 13.92 3.80
N LEU A 80 -9.37 12.81 3.82
CA LEU A 80 -8.99 11.59 3.12
C LEU A 80 -9.20 11.75 1.61
N VAL A 81 -10.21 12.50 1.17
CA VAL A 81 -10.39 12.88 -0.24
C VAL A 81 -9.17 13.64 -0.76
N VAL A 82 -8.66 14.62 0.01
CA VAL A 82 -7.45 15.39 -0.35
C VAL A 82 -6.21 14.50 -0.44
N LEU A 83 -6.06 13.57 0.51
CA LEU A 83 -4.96 12.60 0.51
C LEU A 83 -5.01 11.70 -0.73
N ILE A 84 -6.18 11.10 -1.04
CA ILE A 84 -6.34 10.23 -2.20
C ILE A 84 -6.14 11.00 -3.52
N ALA A 85 -6.53 12.27 -3.60
CA ALA A 85 -6.25 13.12 -4.76
C ALA A 85 -4.73 13.24 -5.02
N HIS A 86 -3.93 13.43 -3.98
CA HIS A 86 -2.47 13.50 -4.10
C HIS A 86 -1.86 12.13 -4.39
N LEU A 87 -2.38 11.07 -3.78
CA LEU A 87 -1.89 9.72 -4.00
C LEU A 87 -2.15 9.24 -5.44
N GLN A 88 -3.37 9.44 -5.96
CA GLN A 88 -3.66 9.10 -7.35
C GLN A 88 -2.81 9.92 -8.34
N TYR A 89 -2.49 11.18 -8.02
CA TYR A 89 -1.61 12.01 -8.83
C TYR A 89 -0.19 11.43 -8.87
N ALA A 90 0.34 11.01 -7.70
CA ALA A 90 1.63 10.32 -7.63
C ALA A 90 1.63 9.05 -8.47
N CYS A 91 0.59 8.22 -8.37
CA CYS A 91 0.48 6.98 -9.14
C CYS A 91 0.35 7.23 -10.65
N LYS A 92 -0.38 8.28 -11.09
CA LYS A 92 -0.41 8.69 -12.51
C LYS A 92 0.99 9.07 -13.01
N ARG A 93 1.77 9.77 -12.18
CA ARG A 93 3.16 10.11 -12.52
C ARG A 93 4.05 8.87 -12.59
N ILE A 94 3.96 7.97 -11.61
CA ILE A 94 4.72 6.72 -11.63
C ILE A 94 4.35 5.89 -12.86
N ALA A 95 3.07 5.75 -13.20
CA ALA A 95 2.63 5.06 -14.41
C ALA A 95 3.26 5.65 -15.68
N ALA A 96 3.31 6.99 -15.78
CA ALA A 96 3.94 7.68 -16.90
C ALA A 96 5.46 7.46 -16.95
N VAL A 97 6.13 7.45 -15.79
CA VAL A 97 7.55 7.12 -15.73
C VAL A 97 7.75 5.66 -16.12
N VAL A 98 7.04 4.69 -15.52
CA VAL A 98 7.10 3.24 -15.83
C VAL A 98 6.93 2.95 -17.33
N ALA A 99 6.02 3.65 -18.01
CA ALA A 99 5.77 3.51 -19.44
C ALA A 99 6.75 4.27 -20.35
N SER A 100 7.67 5.05 -19.78
CA SER A 100 8.60 5.91 -20.52
C SER A 100 9.68 5.10 -21.26
N PRO A 101 10.04 5.46 -22.50
CA PRO A 101 11.12 4.79 -23.24
C PRO A 101 12.49 4.92 -22.54
N PHE A 102 12.66 5.94 -21.69
CA PHE A 102 13.89 6.22 -20.96
C PHE A 102 14.17 5.24 -19.82
N ASN A 103 13.19 4.46 -19.38
CA ASN A 103 13.39 3.44 -18.34
C ASN A 103 14.36 2.33 -18.76
N SER A 104 14.45 2.05 -20.06
CA SER A 104 15.41 1.08 -20.62
C SER A 104 16.87 1.51 -20.46
N VAL A 105 17.12 2.80 -20.21
CA VAL A 105 18.46 3.37 -19.96
C VAL A 105 18.78 3.33 -18.46
N LEU A 106 17.78 3.56 -17.60
CA LEU A 106 17.92 3.48 -16.14
C LEU A 106 18.32 2.06 -15.68
N GLY A 107 17.78 1.00 -16.30
CA GLY A 107 18.09 -0.40 -15.91
C GLY A 107 19.49 -0.89 -16.32
N LYS A 108 20.14 -0.26 -17.32
CA LYS A 108 21.40 -0.77 -17.91
C LYS A 108 22.68 -0.24 -17.26
N GLN A 109 22.63 0.87 -16.52
CA GLN A 109 23.85 1.45 -15.94
C GLN A 109 24.37 0.73 -14.69
N ASN A 110 23.60 -0.22 -14.12
CA ASN A 110 24.04 -0.98 -12.95
C ASN A 110 24.81 -2.29 -13.26
N LYS A 111 25.07 -2.61 -14.53
CA LYS A 111 25.74 -3.88 -14.92
C LYS A 111 27.16 -3.75 -15.48
N THR A 112 27.72 -2.55 -15.59
CA THR A 112 29.09 -2.37 -16.09
C THR A 112 29.95 -1.52 -15.17
N GLY A 113 30.65 -2.20 -14.26
CA GLY A 113 32.06 -1.93 -13.97
C GLY A 113 32.37 -0.80 -12.99
N GLY A 114 33.20 -1.12 -11.99
CA GLY A 114 33.97 -0.11 -11.28
C GLY A 114 34.79 0.74 -12.27
N GLY A 115 34.74 2.05 -12.10
CA GLY A 115 35.46 2.99 -12.95
C GLY A 115 35.16 4.41 -12.51
N ASP A 116 36.13 5.00 -11.82
CA ASP A 116 36.22 6.42 -11.49
C ASP A 116 35.99 7.30 -12.73
N SER A 117 35.13 8.32 -12.63
CA SER A 117 35.20 9.48 -13.53
C SER A 117 34.42 10.66 -12.95
N SER A 118 35.19 11.60 -12.41
CA SER A 118 34.77 12.99 -12.28
C SER A 118 34.97 13.73 -13.61
N VAL A 119 34.21 14.83 -13.75
CA VAL A 119 34.41 16.00 -14.64
C VAL A 119 33.58 16.06 -15.93
N GLY A 120 32.59 16.99 -15.94
CA GLY A 120 32.45 17.94 -17.06
C GLY A 120 31.04 18.22 -17.62
N GLY A 121 30.34 19.20 -17.03
CA GLY A 121 29.44 20.11 -17.78
C GLY A 121 27.94 19.77 -17.84
N ALA A 122 27.14 20.70 -17.30
CA ALA A 122 25.67 20.73 -17.22
C ALA A 122 25.05 19.60 -16.39
N GLU A 123 24.51 19.99 -15.24
CA GLU A 123 23.70 19.22 -14.28
C GLU A 123 22.59 18.41 -14.99
N ARG A 124 22.97 17.27 -15.56
CA ARG A 124 22.08 16.18 -15.90
C ARG A 124 22.33 15.17 -14.80
N ASP A 125 21.51 15.23 -13.76
CA ASP A 125 21.49 14.21 -12.70
C ASP A 125 21.58 12.83 -13.36
N ASP A 126 22.53 12.02 -12.88
CA ASP A 126 22.63 10.64 -13.31
C ASP A 126 21.26 9.93 -13.16
N PRO A 127 20.87 9.03 -14.07
CA PRO A 127 19.57 8.40 -14.01
C PRO A 127 19.39 7.63 -12.69
N LYS A 128 18.55 8.12 -11.80
CA LYS A 128 18.22 7.45 -10.53
C LYS A 128 17.43 6.16 -10.78
N PRO A 129 17.65 5.09 -10.01
CA PRO A 129 16.79 3.90 -10.02
C PRO A 129 15.30 4.24 -9.88
N LEU A 130 14.43 3.50 -10.58
CA LEU A 130 13.00 3.83 -10.64
C LEU A 130 12.31 3.71 -9.27
N ASP A 131 12.82 2.84 -8.41
CA ASP A 131 12.45 2.68 -7.01
C ASP A 131 12.60 4.00 -6.24
N ILE A 132 13.79 4.60 -6.30
CA ILE A 132 14.11 5.89 -5.67
C ILE A 132 13.22 7.00 -6.25
N VAL A 133 13.05 7.04 -7.57
CA VAL A 133 12.19 8.04 -8.23
C VAL A 133 10.74 7.91 -7.79
N SER A 134 10.23 6.68 -7.67
CA SER A 134 8.86 6.40 -7.24
C SER A 134 8.67 6.81 -5.78
N ASN A 135 9.64 6.51 -4.91
CA ASN A 135 9.63 6.94 -3.52
C ASN A 135 9.59 8.48 -3.39
N GLU A 136 10.46 9.18 -4.15
CA GLU A 136 10.51 10.66 -4.18
C GLU A 136 9.19 11.28 -4.68
N ILE A 137 8.55 10.66 -5.67
CA ILE A 137 7.26 11.11 -6.21
C ILE A 137 6.17 10.99 -5.14
N ILE A 138 6.07 9.84 -4.48
CA ILE A 138 5.07 9.64 -3.42
C ILE A 138 5.33 10.60 -2.26
N LEU A 139 6.56 10.62 -1.72
CA LEU A 139 6.92 11.47 -0.58
C LEU A 139 6.62 12.95 -0.85
N SER A 140 6.99 13.46 -2.02
CA SER A 140 6.69 14.82 -2.45
C SER A 140 5.18 15.08 -2.54
N SER A 141 4.41 14.13 -3.08
CA SER A 141 2.94 14.26 -3.16
C SER A 141 2.27 14.25 -1.78
N LEU A 142 2.71 13.36 -0.89
CA LEU A 142 2.20 13.27 0.48
C LEU A 142 2.52 14.53 1.28
N ARG A 143 3.73 15.10 1.14
CA ARG A 143 4.09 16.41 1.71
C ARG A 143 3.15 17.51 1.24
N ASN A 144 2.91 17.59 -0.06
CA ASN A 144 2.05 18.61 -0.66
C ASN A 144 0.59 18.49 -0.25
N SER A 145 0.12 17.29 0.09
CA SER A 145 -1.24 17.10 0.63
C SER A 145 -1.46 17.84 1.95
N GLY A 146 -0.42 17.97 2.78
CA GLY A 146 -0.53 18.47 4.15
C GLY A 146 -1.35 17.56 5.08
N LYS A 147 -1.73 16.35 4.64
CA LYS A 147 -2.61 15.42 5.39
C LYS A 147 -1.89 14.24 6.02
N VAL A 148 -0.59 14.08 5.75
CA VAL A 148 0.19 12.93 6.23
C VAL A 148 1.22 13.38 7.26
N ALA A 149 1.14 12.84 8.47
CA ALA A 149 2.14 13.06 9.50
C ALA A 149 3.37 12.19 9.31
N VAL A 150 3.20 10.95 8.86
CA VAL A 150 4.29 9.97 8.70
C VAL A 150 4.13 9.18 7.41
N MET A 151 5.22 9.02 6.68
CA MET A 151 5.36 8.04 5.61
C MET A 151 6.35 6.96 6.03
N ALA A 152 5.96 5.70 5.94
CA ALA A 152 6.89 4.57 6.00
C ALA A 152 6.94 3.92 4.62
N SER A 153 8.13 3.83 4.05
CA SER A 153 8.35 3.28 2.71
C SER A 153 9.20 2.02 2.79
N GLU A 154 9.00 1.08 1.86
CA GLU A 154 9.92 -0.06 1.67
C GLU A 154 11.35 0.42 1.34
N GLU A 155 11.45 1.56 0.65
CA GLU A 155 12.70 2.16 0.16
C GLU A 155 13.49 2.97 1.21
N ASP A 156 12.92 3.17 2.42
CA ASP A 156 13.51 3.98 3.48
C ASP A 156 13.81 3.11 4.73
N ASP A 157 15.04 3.19 5.25
CA ASP A 157 15.45 2.45 6.47
C ASP A 157 14.59 2.81 7.71
N VAL A 158 14.05 4.03 7.74
CA VAL A 158 13.24 4.55 8.86
C VAL A 158 12.06 5.38 8.34
N PRO A 159 10.90 5.37 9.03
CA PRO A 159 9.78 6.21 8.65
C PRO A 159 10.11 7.71 8.71
N VAL A 160 9.63 8.45 7.72
CA VAL A 160 9.83 9.89 7.57
C VAL A 160 8.68 10.65 8.23
N TRP A 161 8.99 11.46 9.25
CA TRP A 161 8.04 12.42 9.81
C TRP A 161 7.90 13.62 8.86
N ILE A 162 6.69 13.88 8.39
CA ILE A 162 6.38 14.90 7.38
C ILE A 162 5.85 16.18 8.05
N THR A 163 4.83 16.09 8.91
CA THR A 163 4.22 17.25 9.56
C THR A 163 3.54 16.90 10.88
N ASP A 164 3.54 17.84 11.82
CA ASP A 164 2.81 17.71 13.09
C ASP A 164 1.30 17.97 12.97
N ASN A 165 0.79 18.33 11.80
CA ASN A 165 -0.65 18.63 11.59
C ASN A 165 -1.39 17.57 10.77
N GLY A 166 -0.68 16.58 10.21
CA GLY A 166 -1.29 15.55 9.39
C GLY A 166 -2.12 14.57 10.24
N PRO A 167 -3.40 14.29 9.89
CA PRO A 167 -4.20 13.28 10.57
C PRO A 167 -3.82 11.85 10.21
N PHE A 168 -3.09 11.61 9.11
CA PHE A 168 -2.85 10.26 8.60
C PHE A 168 -1.41 9.80 8.67
N VAL A 169 -1.24 8.48 8.67
CA VAL A 169 0.01 7.77 8.46
C VAL A 169 -0.15 6.94 7.18
N VAL A 170 0.83 7.01 6.29
CA VAL A 170 0.85 6.23 5.05
C VAL A 170 2.00 5.24 5.11
N VAL A 171 1.71 3.96 4.92
CA VAL A 171 2.71 2.92 4.67
C VAL A 171 2.64 2.54 3.20
N THR A 172 3.78 2.41 2.52
CA THR A 172 3.78 2.21 1.06
C THR A 172 4.94 1.34 0.60
N ASP A 173 4.67 0.56 -0.43
CA ASP A 173 5.67 0.06 -1.37
C ASP A 173 5.53 0.91 -2.64
N PRO A 174 6.45 1.85 -2.91
CA PRO A 174 6.33 2.75 -4.05
C PRO A 174 6.30 2.06 -5.40
N LEU A 175 7.01 0.93 -5.54
CA LEU A 175 7.15 0.21 -6.80
C LEU A 175 7.43 -1.30 -6.58
N ASP A 176 6.39 -2.05 -6.26
CA ASP A 176 6.44 -3.51 -6.14
C ASP A 176 6.80 -4.14 -7.49
N GLY A 177 7.77 -5.04 -7.45
CA GLY A 177 8.20 -5.79 -8.62
C GLY A 177 9.03 -4.97 -9.61
N SER A 178 9.76 -3.93 -9.18
CA SER A 178 10.63 -3.13 -10.05
C SER A 178 11.62 -3.96 -10.89
N ARG A 179 12.13 -5.06 -10.33
CA ARG A 179 12.98 -6.06 -11.04
C ARG A 179 12.34 -6.67 -12.29
N ASN A 180 11.01 -6.59 -12.41
CA ASN A 180 10.22 -7.16 -13.50
C ASN A 180 10.08 -6.21 -14.71
N ILE A 181 10.48 -4.94 -14.56
CA ILE A 181 10.28 -3.89 -15.56
C ILE A 181 11.05 -4.19 -16.85
N ASP A 182 12.30 -4.64 -16.75
CA ASP A 182 13.11 -5.01 -17.91
C ASP A 182 12.49 -6.15 -18.74
N ALA A 183 11.69 -7.00 -18.08
CA ALA A 183 10.95 -8.09 -18.71
C ALA A 183 9.55 -7.68 -19.18
N SER A 184 9.17 -6.41 -19.04
CA SER A 184 7.82 -5.89 -19.34
C SER A 184 6.71 -6.64 -18.61
N ILE A 185 7.00 -7.13 -17.40
CA ILE A 185 6.05 -7.80 -16.52
C ILE A 185 5.36 -6.73 -15.65
N PRO A 186 4.07 -6.89 -15.30
CA PRO A 186 3.35 -5.92 -14.48
C PRO A 186 4.04 -5.62 -13.15
N THR A 187 3.99 -4.35 -12.77
CA THR A 187 4.50 -3.78 -11.50
C THR A 187 3.40 -2.93 -10.88
N GLY A 188 3.58 -2.42 -9.66
CA GLY A 188 2.56 -1.60 -9.02
C GLY A 188 3.03 -0.81 -7.83
N THR A 189 2.16 0.03 -7.28
CA THR A 189 2.36 0.70 -5.99
C THR A 189 1.38 0.10 -4.99
N ILE A 190 1.81 -0.21 -3.77
CA ILE A 190 0.93 -0.70 -2.70
C ILE A 190 0.92 0.32 -1.58
N PHE A 191 -0.24 0.59 -0.98
CA PHE A 191 -0.34 1.53 0.13
C PHE A 191 -1.38 1.11 1.17
N GLY A 192 -1.15 1.52 2.41
CA GLY A 192 -2.08 1.46 3.52
C GLY A 192 -2.13 2.81 4.25
N ILE A 193 -3.32 3.19 4.71
CA ILE A 193 -3.57 4.45 5.39
C ILE A 193 -4.13 4.15 6.78
N TYR A 194 -3.50 4.75 7.79
CA TYR A 194 -3.94 4.73 9.18
C TYR A 194 -4.25 6.13 9.68
N ASN A 195 -5.02 6.24 10.74
CA ASN A 195 -5.05 7.44 11.56
C ASN A 195 -3.73 7.57 12.36
N ARG A 196 -3.24 8.80 12.51
CA ARG A 196 -2.16 9.11 13.45
C ARG A 196 -2.58 8.87 14.89
N LEU A 197 -1.64 8.35 15.66
CA LEU A 197 -1.73 8.19 17.11
C LEU A 197 -1.30 9.50 17.78
N VAL A 198 -2.25 10.41 18.01
CA VAL A 198 -2.01 11.71 18.65
C VAL A 198 -1.51 11.57 20.09
N GLU A 199 -1.81 10.45 20.75
CA GLU A 199 -1.33 10.12 22.08
C GLU A 199 0.20 9.98 22.14
N LEU A 200 0.87 9.74 21.00
CA LEU A 200 2.33 9.58 20.90
C LEU A 200 3.06 10.89 20.62
N ASP A 201 2.36 12.02 20.48
CA ASP A 201 2.94 13.29 20.05
C ASP A 201 3.99 13.87 21.01
N HIS A 202 3.96 13.43 22.27
CA HIS A 202 4.92 13.81 23.30
C HIS A 202 6.30 13.14 23.14
N LEU A 203 6.42 12.10 22.31
CA LEU A 203 7.65 11.34 22.12
C LEU A 203 8.59 12.02 21.10
N PRO A 204 9.90 11.74 21.13
CA PRO A 204 10.84 12.20 20.12
C PRO A 204 10.43 11.78 18.69
N ILE A 205 10.71 12.63 17.70
CA ILE A 205 10.26 12.46 16.29
C ILE A 205 10.50 11.03 15.77
N LYS A 206 11.71 10.50 15.94
CA LYS A 206 12.07 9.16 15.45
C LYS A 206 11.21 8.05 16.08
N GLU A 207 10.97 8.15 17.38
CA GLU A 207 10.19 7.17 18.13
C GLU A 207 8.70 7.25 17.79
N LYS A 208 8.12 8.46 17.76
CA LYS A 208 6.72 8.64 17.37
C LYS A 208 6.47 8.23 15.92
N ALA A 209 7.40 8.49 14.99
CA ALA A 209 7.27 8.07 13.60
C ALA A 209 7.23 6.54 13.47
N GLN A 210 8.12 5.84 14.18
CA GLN A 210 8.19 4.38 14.18
C GLN A 210 6.91 3.76 14.77
N LEU A 211 6.49 4.22 15.96
CA LEU A 211 5.30 3.68 16.63
C LEU A 211 4.00 3.99 15.87
N ASN A 212 3.90 5.17 15.22
CA ASN A 212 2.77 5.48 14.34
C ASN A 212 2.68 4.54 13.14
N SER A 213 3.81 4.02 12.66
CA SER A 213 3.89 3.11 11.50
C SER A 213 3.64 1.64 11.86
N LEU A 214 3.86 1.26 13.12
CA LEU A 214 3.71 -0.12 13.63
C LEU A 214 2.31 -0.39 14.20
N GLN A 215 1.27 0.09 13.52
CA GLN A 215 -0.12 -0.18 13.89
C GLN A 215 -0.59 -1.55 13.37
N SER A 216 -1.52 -2.18 14.09
CA SER A 216 -2.18 -3.40 13.61
C SER A 216 -2.91 -3.14 12.29
N GLY A 217 -2.83 -4.07 11.33
CA GLY A 217 -3.54 -3.97 10.04
C GLY A 217 -5.06 -3.84 10.17
N THR A 218 -5.65 -4.25 11.29
CA THR A 218 -7.07 -4.02 11.59
C THR A 218 -7.44 -2.56 11.81
N ARG A 219 -6.46 -1.66 11.93
CA ARG A 219 -6.63 -0.20 12.09
C ARG A 219 -6.53 0.56 10.76
N LEU A 220 -6.32 -0.14 9.64
CA LEU A 220 -6.36 0.49 8.32
C LEU A 220 -7.72 1.13 8.09
N ILE A 221 -7.71 2.41 7.74
CA ILE A 221 -8.93 3.14 7.33
C ILE A 221 -9.11 3.08 5.81
N ALA A 222 -8.02 2.89 5.08
CA ALA A 222 -8.02 2.62 3.66
C ALA A 222 -6.77 1.82 3.28
N ALA A 223 -6.88 1.01 2.24
CA ALA A 223 -5.73 0.33 1.64
C ALA A 223 -6.01 0.05 0.17
N GLY A 224 -4.94 -0.03 -0.61
CA GLY A 224 -5.08 -0.26 -2.04
C GLY A 224 -3.75 -0.54 -2.70
N TYR A 225 -3.85 -0.81 -4.00
CA TYR A 225 -2.72 -0.89 -4.89
C TYR A 225 -3.06 -0.27 -6.24
N VAL A 226 -2.03 0.16 -6.95
CA VAL A 226 -2.15 0.60 -8.34
C VAL A 226 -1.33 -0.34 -9.20
N LEU A 227 -1.99 -1.02 -10.15
CA LEU A 227 -1.35 -1.91 -11.11
C LEU A 227 -0.93 -1.12 -12.34
N TYR A 228 0.36 -1.18 -12.70
CA TYR A 228 0.93 -0.64 -13.93
C TYR A 228 1.15 -1.80 -14.91
N SER A 229 0.22 -1.94 -15.85
CA SER A 229 0.23 -2.99 -16.87
C SER A 229 -0.27 -2.43 -18.21
N SER A 230 -0.82 -3.29 -19.06
CA SER A 230 -1.56 -2.90 -20.29
C SER A 230 -2.63 -1.83 -20.03
N ALA A 231 -3.17 -1.78 -18.82
CA ALA A 231 -3.95 -0.68 -18.28
C ALA A 231 -3.39 -0.28 -16.91
N THR A 232 -3.61 0.98 -16.51
CA THR A 232 -3.35 1.43 -15.14
C THR A 232 -4.62 1.33 -14.32
N ILE A 233 -4.60 0.52 -13.25
CA ILE A 233 -5.79 0.20 -12.44
C ILE A 233 -5.52 0.55 -10.98
N PHE A 234 -6.32 1.46 -10.43
CA PHE A 234 -6.31 1.83 -9.02
C PHE A 234 -7.35 0.99 -8.28
N CYS A 235 -6.91 0.03 -7.47
CA CYS A 235 -7.77 -0.85 -6.68
C CYS A 235 -7.70 -0.44 -5.20
N VAL A 236 -8.84 -0.17 -4.58
CA VAL A 236 -8.88 0.41 -3.23
C VAL A 236 -10.10 -0.04 -2.43
N SER A 237 -9.93 -0.08 -1.11
CA SER A 237 -10.96 -0.27 -0.10
C SER A 237 -10.86 0.82 0.96
N PHE A 238 -12.00 1.36 1.37
CA PHE A 238 -12.14 2.28 2.52
C PHE A 238 -12.95 1.64 3.66
N GLY A 239 -13.09 0.31 3.65
CA GLY A 239 -13.79 -0.47 4.66
C GLY A 239 -15.19 -0.95 4.27
N SER A 240 -15.79 -0.40 3.21
CA SER A 240 -17.15 -0.79 2.75
C SER A 240 -17.19 -1.63 1.47
N GLY A 241 -16.06 -2.21 1.07
CA GLY A 241 -15.95 -3.00 -0.15
C GLY A 241 -14.61 -2.76 -0.83
N THR A 242 -14.39 -3.41 -1.98
CA THR A 242 -13.20 -3.17 -2.81
C THR A 242 -13.65 -2.75 -4.19
N HIS A 243 -13.03 -1.71 -4.72
CA HIS A 243 -13.41 -1.08 -5.96
C HIS A 243 -12.18 -0.89 -6.83
N ALA A 244 -12.30 -1.06 -8.14
CA ALA A 244 -11.24 -0.72 -9.07
C ALA A 244 -11.66 0.34 -10.06
N PHE A 245 -10.74 1.27 -10.28
CA PHE A 245 -10.84 2.37 -11.21
C PHE A 245 -9.75 2.24 -12.26
N THR A 246 -10.10 2.42 -13.52
CA THR A 246 -9.14 2.35 -14.63
C THR A 246 -8.81 3.76 -15.10
N LEU A 247 -7.53 4.04 -15.32
CA LEU A 247 -7.08 5.33 -15.85
C LEU A 247 -7.55 5.48 -17.30
N ASP A 248 -8.39 6.46 -17.56
CA ASP A 248 -8.69 6.92 -18.90
C ASP A 248 -7.65 7.96 -19.33
N HIS A 249 -6.86 7.62 -20.35
CA HIS A 249 -5.80 8.51 -20.85
C HIS A 249 -6.32 9.73 -21.61
N THR A 250 -7.58 9.73 -22.04
CA THR A 250 -8.17 10.86 -22.77
C THR A 250 -8.55 12.01 -21.82
N THR A 251 -9.10 11.67 -20.65
CA THR A 251 -9.48 12.61 -19.59
C THR A 251 -8.37 12.80 -18.57
N GLY A 252 -7.52 11.80 -18.38
CA GLY A 252 -6.52 11.74 -17.31
C GLY A 252 -7.10 11.31 -15.97
N ASP A 253 -8.33 10.78 -15.93
CA ASP A 253 -9.04 10.43 -14.71
C ASP A 253 -9.14 8.93 -14.46
N PHE A 254 -9.16 8.56 -13.18
CA PHE A 254 -9.48 7.19 -12.78
C PHE A 254 -10.99 7.02 -12.76
N VAL A 255 -11.52 6.22 -13.68
CA VAL A 255 -12.95 5.97 -13.86
C VAL A 255 -13.33 4.64 -13.22
N LEU A 256 -14.44 4.60 -12.48
CA LEU A 256 -14.93 3.37 -11.84
C LEU A 256 -15.27 2.32 -12.90
N THR A 257 -14.59 1.17 -12.85
CA THR A 257 -14.80 0.07 -13.79
C THR A 257 -15.28 -1.22 -13.12
N HIS A 258 -14.90 -1.44 -11.86
CA HIS A 258 -15.29 -2.65 -11.12
C HIS A 258 -15.77 -2.28 -9.72
N PRO A 259 -17.08 -2.03 -9.53
CA PRO A 259 -17.63 -1.79 -8.21
C PRO A 259 -17.72 -3.08 -7.39
N SER A 260 -17.44 -2.99 -6.08
CA SER A 260 -17.71 -4.04 -5.09
C SER A 260 -17.16 -5.43 -5.47
N ILE A 261 -15.89 -5.48 -5.84
CA ILE A 261 -15.14 -6.69 -6.18
C ILE A 261 -15.26 -7.71 -5.04
N LYS A 262 -15.55 -8.95 -5.40
CA LYS A 262 -15.57 -10.10 -4.48
C LYS A 262 -14.71 -11.21 -5.05
N VAL A 263 -13.87 -11.80 -4.20
CA VAL A 263 -13.14 -13.02 -4.54
C VAL A 263 -14.16 -14.16 -4.68
N PRO A 264 -14.13 -14.93 -5.77
CA PRO A 264 -15.00 -16.11 -5.92
C PRO A 264 -14.79 -17.09 -4.76
N SER A 265 -15.84 -17.81 -4.35
CA SER A 265 -15.75 -18.80 -3.28
C SER A 265 -14.77 -19.95 -3.58
N ARG A 266 -14.44 -20.15 -4.86
CA ARG A 266 -13.47 -21.15 -5.32
C ARG A 266 -12.72 -20.65 -6.56
N GLY A 267 -11.39 -20.79 -6.55
CA GLY A 267 -10.50 -20.48 -7.67
C GLY A 267 -10.01 -21.73 -8.40
N GLN A 268 -9.54 -21.56 -9.63
CA GLN A 268 -8.91 -22.62 -10.45
C GLN A 268 -7.41 -22.42 -10.64
N ILE A 269 -6.86 -21.35 -10.05
CA ILE A 269 -5.48 -20.92 -10.23
C ILE A 269 -4.81 -20.90 -8.87
N TYR A 270 -3.59 -21.41 -8.79
CA TYR A 270 -2.67 -21.18 -7.69
C TYR A 270 -1.47 -20.38 -8.20
N SER A 271 -0.92 -19.50 -7.37
CA SER A 271 0.24 -18.68 -7.69
C SER A 271 1.30 -18.85 -6.61
N VAL A 272 2.42 -19.49 -6.97
CA VAL A 272 3.57 -19.77 -6.09
C VAL A 272 4.85 -19.77 -6.92
N ASN A 273 5.99 -19.46 -6.30
CA ASN A 273 7.29 -19.66 -6.94
C ASN A 273 7.71 -21.12 -6.85
N ASP A 274 7.33 -21.91 -7.86
CA ASP A 274 7.53 -23.35 -7.89
C ASP A 274 9.01 -23.81 -7.86
N ALA A 275 9.94 -22.91 -8.20
CA ALA A 275 11.37 -23.21 -8.06
C ALA A 275 11.79 -23.49 -6.60
N ARG A 276 10.98 -23.08 -5.62
CA ARG A 276 11.20 -23.32 -4.18
C ARG A 276 10.54 -24.59 -3.66
N TYR A 277 9.98 -25.45 -4.53
CA TYR A 277 9.24 -26.67 -4.16
C TYR A 277 9.95 -27.53 -3.11
N PHE A 278 11.26 -27.76 -3.26
CA PHE A 278 12.03 -28.62 -2.36
C PHE A 278 12.24 -28.01 -0.96
N ASP A 279 12.18 -26.68 -0.85
CA ASP A 279 12.32 -25.94 0.41
C ASP A 279 10.99 -25.80 1.16
N TRP A 280 9.86 -26.15 0.52
CA TRP A 280 8.55 -25.97 1.11
C TRP A 280 8.27 -26.94 2.26
N PRO A 281 7.52 -26.51 3.29
CA PRO A 281 6.97 -27.41 4.30
C PRO A 281 6.14 -28.53 3.65
N GLU A 282 6.15 -29.71 4.25
CA GLU A 282 5.47 -30.89 3.70
C GLU A 282 3.98 -30.65 3.42
N GLY A 283 3.29 -29.91 4.29
CA GLY A 283 1.88 -29.57 4.10
C GLY A 283 1.62 -28.75 2.83
N LEU A 284 2.49 -27.78 2.52
CA LEU A 284 2.38 -26.97 1.30
C LEU A 284 2.64 -27.83 0.05
N ARG A 285 3.68 -28.66 0.07
CA ARG A 285 3.97 -29.59 -1.05
C ARG A 285 2.78 -30.49 -1.34
N ARG A 286 2.25 -31.15 -0.30
CA ARG A 286 1.10 -32.06 -0.41
C ARG A 286 -0.13 -31.34 -0.97
N TYR A 287 -0.40 -30.11 -0.52
CA TYR A 287 -1.50 -29.30 -1.03
C TYR A 287 -1.32 -29.00 -2.51
N ILE A 288 -0.17 -28.45 -2.92
CA ILE A 288 0.09 -28.10 -4.33
C ILE A 288 0.06 -29.33 -5.24
N ASP A 289 0.62 -30.46 -4.80
CA ASP A 289 0.54 -31.71 -5.56
C ASP A 289 -0.89 -32.22 -5.73
N THR A 290 -1.73 -32.04 -4.69
CA THR A 290 -3.16 -32.38 -4.76
C THR A 290 -3.88 -31.50 -5.78
N VAL A 291 -3.59 -30.20 -5.79
CA VAL A 291 -4.14 -29.24 -6.78
C VAL A 291 -3.69 -29.60 -8.20
N ARG A 292 -2.40 -29.90 -8.41
CA ARG A 292 -1.84 -30.32 -9.73
C ARG A 292 -2.48 -31.58 -10.29
N GLN A 293 -2.85 -32.51 -9.41
CA GLN A 293 -3.53 -33.74 -9.80
C GLN A 293 -5.02 -33.53 -10.11
N GLY A 294 -5.53 -32.29 -10.05
CA GLY A 294 -6.95 -31.98 -10.23
C GLY A 294 -7.83 -32.45 -9.06
N LYS A 295 -7.21 -32.81 -7.93
CA LYS A 295 -7.88 -33.33 -6.72
C LYS A 295 -8.13 -32.26 -5.66
N GLY A 296 -7.67 -31.03 -5.90
CA GLY A 296 -7.99 -29.87 -5.08
C GLY A 296 -9.45 -29.45 -5.29
N LEU A 297 -10.38 -30.21 -4.73
CA LEU A 297 -11.77 -29.77 -4.53
C LEU A 297 -11.84 -28.78 -3.37
#